data_AF-X0UM08-F1
#
_entry.id   AF-X0UM08-F1
#
_cell.length_a   1.000
_cell.length_b   1.000
_cell.length_c   1.000
_cell.angle_alpha   90.00
_cell.angle_beta   90.00
_cell.angle_gamma   90.00
#
_symmetry.space_group_name_H-M   'P 1'
#
loop_
_entity.id
_entity.type
_entity.pdbx_description
1 polymer ?
#
loop_
_entity_poly.entity_id
_entity_poly.type
_entity_poly.pdbx_seq_one_letter_code
_entity_poly.pdbx_strand_id
1 'polypeptide(L)' 'MGKKSLNRRKFLKNTSTGVAGAAAVSALGGKALYASVSKEADIPAILGGTPVRTKPFPSWPVFDQTDERMFL' A
#
# COMPACT_ATOMS: atom_id res chain seq x y z
N MET A 1 6.89 -19.63 -26.32
CA MET A 1 7.23 -19.15 -24.95
C MET A 1 6.45 -19.98 -23.94
N GLY A 2 7.07 -21.01 -23.33
CA GLY A 2 6.36 -21.99 -22.51
C GLY A 2 5.94 -21.42 -21.16
N LYS A 3 4.65 -21.55 -20.81
CA LYS A 3 4.15 -21.21 -19.48
C LYS A 3 4.77 -22.16 -18.46
N LYS A 4 5.65 -21.65 -17.59
CA LYS A 4 6.24 -22.45 -16.51
C LYS A 4 5.14 -22.71 -15.48
N SER A 5 4.74 -23.98 -15.31
CA SER A 5 3.76 -24.37 -14.30
C SER A 5 4.33 -24.11 -12.90
N LEU A 6 3.80 -23.09 -12.21
CA LEU A 6 4.16 -22.79 -10.83
C LEU A 6 3.41 -23.75 -9.90
N ASN A 7 4.14 -24.64 -9.23
CA ASN A 7 3.58 -25.52 -8.21
C ASN A 7 3.78 -24.86 -6.83
N ARG A 8 2.84 -25.00 -5.89
CA ARG A 8 2.88 -24.35 -4.55
C ARG A 8 4.22 -24.54 -3.84
N ARG A 9 4.82 -25.73 -3.94
CA ARG A 9 6.13 -26.04 -3.36
C ARG A 9 7.29 -25.31 -4.05
N LYS A 10 7.21 -25.09 -5.37
CA LYS A 10 8.20 -24.29 -6.11
C LYS A 10 8.05 -22.80 -5.78
N PHE A 11 6.82 -22.32 -5.60
CA PHE A 11 6.55 -20.97 -5.13
C PHE A 11 7.15 -20.73 -3.75
N LEU A 12 6.83 -21.59 -2.76
CA LEU A 12 7.40 -21.48 -1.40
C LEU A 12 8.93 -21.52 -1.38
N LYS A 13 9.55 -22.38 -2.20
CA LYS A 13 11.02 -22.42 -2.34
C LYS A 13 11.58 -21.10 -2.89
N ASN A 14 11.00 -20.56 -3.97
CA ASN A 14 11.44 -19.27 -4.53
C ASN A 14 11.14 -18.07 -3.60
N THR A 15 10.04 -18.10 -2.86
CA THR A 15 9.68 -17.03 -1.91
C THR A 15 10.60 -17.06 -0.69
N SER A 16 11.05 -18.23 -0.23
CA SER A 16 11.97 -18.35 0.91
C SER A 16 13.32 -17.69 0.67
N THR A 17 13.80 -17.62 -0.58
CA THR A 17 15.02 -16.89 -0.96
C THR A 17 14.85 -15.36 -1.00
N GLY A 18 13.61 -14.84 -0.96
CA GLY A 18 13.33 -13.39 -0.95
C GLY A 18 13.22 -12.76 0.44
N VAL A 19 13.25 -13.56 1.52
CA VAL A 19 13.02 -13.07 2.89
C VAL A 19 14.20 -12.24 3.42
N ALA A 20 15.39 -12.36 2.84
CA ALA A 20 16.50 -11.45 3.13
C ALA A 20 16.20 -9.99 2.73
N GLY A 21 15.36 -9.76 1.71
CA GLY A 21 14.92 -8.42 1.30
C GLY A 21 13.78 -7.86 2.15
N ALA A 22 12.91 -8.72 2.71
CA ALA A 22 11.82 -8.30 3.59
C ALA A 22 12.32 -7.86 4.98
N ALA A 23 13.39 -8.49 5.48
CA ALA A 23 14.04 -8.06 6.72
C ALA A 23 14.65 -6.65 6.60
N ALA A 24 15.07 -6.22 5.40
CA ALA A 24 15.52 -4.84 5.18
C ALA A 24 14.36 -3.83 5.32
N VAL A 25 13.13 -4.20 4.96
CA VAL A 25 11.93 -3.35 5.19
C VAL A 25 11.61 -3.27 6.68
N SER A 26 11.79 -4.36 7.43
CA SER A 26 11.64 -4.37 8.89
C SER A 26 12.77 -3.61 9.60
N ALA A 27 14.01 -3.67 9.09
CA ALA A 27 15.18 -2.99 9.64
C ALA A 27 15.21 -1.49 9.31
N LEU A 28 14.62 -1.08 8.19
CA LEU A 28 14.34 0.34 7.89
C LEU A 28 13.17 0.89 8.71
N GLY A 29 12.57 0.04 9.56
CA GLY A 29 11.43 0.37 10.39
C GLY A 29 10.19 0.59 9.53
N GLY A 30 9.09 -0.08 9.88
CA GLY A 30 7.76 0.30 9.37
C GLY A 30 7.43 1.79 9.53
N LYS A 31 8.23 2.53 10.32
CA LYS A 31 8.30 3.99 10.31
C LYS A 31 8.47 4.56 8.91
N ALA A 32 9.35 4.11 8.02
CA ALA A 32 9.58 4.80 6.74
C ALA A 32 8.33 4.91 5.83
N LEU A 33 7.35 4.01 5.97
CA LEU A 33 6.09 4.06 5.22
C LEU A 33 5.03 4.98 5.86
N TYR A 34 5.17 5.30 7.15
CA TYR A 34 4.24 6.17 7.92
C TYR A 34 4.93 7.39 8.55
N ALA A 35 6.23 7.60 8.32
CA ALA A 35 7.07 8.62 8.96
C ALA A 35 6.89 10.01 8.34
N SER A 36 6.05 10.12 7.32
CA SER A 36 5.55 11.41 6.83
C SER A 36 4.37 11.94 7.66
N VAL A 37 4.06 11.35 8.81
CA VAL A 37 3.25 12.03 9.83
C VAL A 37 4.03 13.26 10.29
N SER A 38 3.57 14.42 9.83
CA SER A 38 4.05 15.72 10.28
C SER A 38 3.94 15.80 11.81
N LYS A 39 4.96 16.38 12.47
CA LYS A 39 4.91 16.66 13.92
C LYS A 39 3.68 17.49 14.32
N GLU A 40 3.08 18.24 13.39
CA GLU A 40 1.80 18.93 13.54
C GLU A 40 0.58 18.02 13.84
N ALA A 41 0.71 16.69 13.75
CA ALA A 41 -0.39 15.75 14.01
C ALA A 41 -0.70 15.55 15.51
N ASP A 42 -0.07 16.31 16.40
CA ASP A 42 -0.23 16.19 17.85
C ASP A 42 -1.67 16.51 18.33
N ILE A 43 -2.41 17.35 17.59
CA ILE A 43 -3.78 17.72 17.93
C ILE A 43 -4.75 17.16 16.88
N PRO A 44 -5.80 16.40 17.27
CA PRO A 44 -6.85 15.98 16.36
C PRO A 44 -7.54 17.17 15.68
N ALA A 45 -7.87 17.05 14.40
CA ALA A 45 -8.57 18.11 13.66
C ALA A 45 -9.91 18.52 14.29
N ILE A 46 -10.62 17.56 14.92
CA ILE A 46 -11.86 17.83 15.65
C ILE A 46 -11.65 18.71 16.89
N LEU A 47 -10.43 18.78 17.43
CA LEU A 47 -10.02 19.60 18.56
C LEU A 47 -9.26 20.87 18.13
N GLY A 48 -9.29 21.22 16.84
CA GLY A 48 -8.63 22.42 16.30
C GLY A 48 -7.21 22.20 15.76
N GLY A 49 -6.74 20.96 15.64
CA GLY A 49 -5.49 20.66 14.95
C GLY A 49 -5.57 20.76 13.43
N THR A 50 -4.42 20.67 12.76
CA THR A 50 -4.35 20.78 11.29
C THR A 50 -5.03 19.58 10.61
N PRO A 51 -6.08 19.78 9.78
CA PRO A 51 -6.74 18.69 9.10
C PRO A 51 -5.82 18.06 8.05
N VAL A 52 -5.72 16.73 8.06
CA VAL A 52 -4.97 15.96 7.05
C VAL A 52 -5.49 16.21 5.63
N ARG A 53 -6.78 16.54 5.49
CA ARG A 53 -7.44 16.75 4.20
C ARG A 53 -8.37 17.94 4.25
N THR A 54 -8.19 18.87 3.32
CA THR A 54 -8.99 20.11 3.22
C THR A 54 -10.11 20.03 2.18
N LYS A 55 -10.13 19.00 1.33
CA LYS A 55 -11.14 18.81 0.27
C LYS A 55 -12.26 17.85 0.71
N PRO A 56 -13.52 18.05 0.28
CA PRO A 56 -14.63 17.12 0.55
C PRO A 56 -14.41 15.76 -0.07
N PHE A 57 -14.63 14.67 0.69
CA PHE A 57 -14.42 13.29 0.21
C PHE A 57 -15.09 13.07 -1.16
N PRO A 58 -14.42 12.41 -2.13
CA PRO A 58 -15.03 12.19 -3.45
C PRO A 58 -16.30 11.33 -3.31
N SER A 59 -17.26 11.52 -4.21
CA SER A 59 -18.40 10.62 -4.30
C SER A 59 -17.92 9.21 -4.64
N TRP A 60 -18.42 8.23 -3.89
CA TRP A 60 -18.18 6.82 -4.15
C TRP A 60 -19.40 6.20 -4.84
N PRO A 61 -19.22 5.20 -5.72
CA PRO A 61 -17.95 4.69 -6.25
C PRO A 61 -17.30 5.60 -7.29
N VAL A 62 -15.97 5.52 -7.41
CA VAL A 62 -15.24 6.15 -8.51
C VAL A 62 -15.14 5.12 -9.63
N PHE A 63 -16.03 5.22 -10.62
CA PHE A 63 -16.00 4.41 -11.84
C PHE A 63 -15.50 5.26 -13.01
N ASP A 64 -14.65 4.69 -13.86
CA ASP A 64 -14.20 5.30 -15.10
C ASP A 64 -14.22 4.34 -16.31
N GLN A 65 -13.84 4.85 -17.48
CA GLN A 65 -13.76 4.06 -18.73
C GLN A 65 -12.71 2.94 -18.67
N THR A 66 -11.74 3.02 -17.76
CA THR A 66 -10.76 1.96 -17.53
C THR A 66 -11.45 0.76 -16.89
N ASP A 67 -12.33 1.00 -15.92
CA ASP A 67 -13.13 -0.06 -15.31
C ASP A 67 -14.01 -0.75 -16.37
N GLU A 68 -14.71 0.02 -17.23
CA GLU A 68 -15.55 -0.52 -18.30
C GLU A 68 -14.78 -1.43 -19.27
N ARG A 69 -13.58 -1.01 -19.68
CA ARG A 69 -12.70 -1.77 -20.59
C ARG A 69 -12.11 -3.03 -19.99
N MET A 70 -12.09 -3.17 -18.66
CA MET A 70 -11.61 -4.39 -18.00
C MET A 70 -12.67 -5.47 -17.95
N PHE A 71 -13.95 -5.11 -18.06
CA PHE A 71 -15.08 -6.04 -17.98
C PHE A 71 -15.69 -6.39 -19.35
N LEU A 72 -15.52 -5.54 -20.37
CA LEU A 72 -15.98 -5.75 -21.75
C LEU A 72 -14.87 -6.30 -22.65
#